data_AF-A0A0F9NIT6-F1
#
_entry.id   AF-A0A0F9NIT6-F1
#
_cell.length_a   1.000
_cell.length_b   1.000
_cell.length_c   1.000
_cell.angle_alpha   90.00
_cell.angle_beta   90.00
_cell.angle_gamma   90.00
#
_symmetry.space_group_name_H-M   'P 1'
#
loop_
_entity.id
_entity.type
_entity.pdbx_description
1 polymer ?
#
loop_
_entity_poly.entity_id
_entity_poly.type
_entity_poly.pdbx_seq_one_letter_code
_entity_poly.pdbx_strand_id
1 'polypeptide(L)'
;LIDSLYRVWEVFDNFKDTWDAAKSSIIPKENNIFLNPEETIAKTTMNFFNEIYILKEQDKDHIWLYLLNNLVGIHLLLLKKKMDLIITNPPWLTYKDADLRLQENMKKITGQLNIKPGAKNITNIEEAVVFLFKIPDLYLIKNGKGRVAFVMPRSLLVSSQNEKARRFDHFYNIELFEFNDLIFNIECCCFFANYNKVKPKLDDVFKKYPIKCQYFDSETLELLEDSLLEPYVYFQTNRKAMYSVKKLIRSEKKLKLLPFTLSDYYNEFIQGADLLPKSLLYCEVLNSIEHGKISIIEPWISPQAKGIWKKKHFRKVRVESENIFKATLSRELYPFYIIPYSIFLPLDANLRYRMSKIGPFSRKHWNIIKEIYFNETKKDLFEVGINYRNKICTNRIVRETQRKQYKVVFPNAKKLASAVIHDQEGKIFIDSTLYYYGTENEDEAYYLCGMLNIPTLSKSVKMISDTRHHHKRPLYFNIPKFVSSKEQLRISELSKVSSKIVENYINNHERIKESELNEYIKDNINQIQDLGINILKSKEGEEVIREYLYK
;
A
#
# COMPACT_ATOMS: atom_id res chain seq x y z
N LEU A 1 27.17 -20.60 -34.35
CA LEU A 1 26.22 -21.70 -34.65
C LEU A 1 24.81 -21.39 -34.13
N ILE A 2 24.54 -21.33 -32.81
CA ILE A 2 23.16 -21.07 -32.33
C ILE A 2 22.62 -19.70 -32.79
N ASP A 3 23.40 -18.62 -32.63
CA ASP A 3 23.02 -17.29 -33.15
C ASP A 3 22.85 -17.30 -34.68
N SER A 4 23.75 -17.99 -35.38
CA SER A 4 23.69 -18.18 -36.83
C SER A 4 22.38 -18.88 -37.26
N LEU A 5 22.04 -19.99 -36.61
CA LEU A 5 20.81 -20.75 -36.85
C LEU A 5 19.60 -19.87 -36.57
N TYR A 6 19.57 -19.15 -35.45
CA TYR A 6 18.47 -18.26 -35.08
C TYR A 6 18.20 -17.18 -36.13
N ARG A 7 19.24 -16.60 -36.75
CA ARG A 7 19.09 -15.57 -37.78
C ARG A 7 18.50 -16.07 -39.10
N VAL A 8 18.77 -17.32 -39.46
CA VAL A 8 18.33 -17.91 -40.74
C VAL A 8 17.17 -18.90 -40.58
N TRP A 9 16.72 -19.13 -39.35
CA TRP A 9 15.72 -20.14 -38.97
C TRP A 9 14.37 -19.98 -39.66
N GLU A 10 14.02 -18.74 -40.01
CA GLU A 10 12.76 -18.36 -40.67
C GLU A 10 12.94 -18.05 -42.16
N VAL A 11 14.15 -18.24 -42.70
CA VAL A 11 14.49 -17.81 -44.07
C VAL A 11 14.32 -18.93 -45.09
N PHE A 12 14.47 -20.19 -44.66
CA PHE A 12 14.46 -21.35 -45.55
C PHE A 12 13.34 -22.33 -45.19
N ASP A 13 12.80 -23.02 -46.19
CA ASP A 13 11.66 -23.94 -46.04
C ASP A 13 12.08 -25.34 -45.57
N ASN A 14 13.38 -25.66 -45.56
CA ASN A 14 13.87 -26.95 -45.08
C ASN A 14 15.11 -26.82 -44.17
N PHE A 15 15.30 -27.84 -43.33
CA PHE A 15 16.38 -27.85 -42.35
C PHE A 15 17.78 -27.85 -42.99
N LYS A 16 17.95 -28.54 -44.13
CA LYS A 16 19.27 -28.66 -44.78
C LYS A 16 19.81 -27.31 -45.20
N ASP A 17 18.99 -26.51 -45.88
CA ASP A 17 19.37 -25.18 -46.33
C ASP A 17 19.58 -24.22 -45.15
N THR A 18 18.73 -24.31 -44.12
CA THR A 18 18.89 -23.57 -42.85
C THR A 18 20.25 -23.89 -42.19
N TRP A 19 20.61 -25.17 -42.13
CA TRP A 19 21.84 -25.66 -41.49
C TRP A 19 23.10 -25.24 -42.26
N ASP A 20 23.05 -25.33 -43.58
CA ASP A 20 24.18 -24.95 -44.45
C ASP A 20 24.39 -23.43 -44.47
N ALA A 21 23.31 -22.63 -44.51
CA ALA A 21 23.37 -21.18 -44.35
C ALA A 21 23.89 -20.76 -42.96
N ALA A 22 23.50 -21.48 -41.89
CA ALA A 22 24.00 -21.19 -40.56
C ALA A 22 25.50 -21.51 -40.43
N LYS A 23 25.97 -22.63 -41.01
CA LYS A 23 27.39 -23.01 -41.00
C LYS A 23 28.26 -22.03 -41.80
N SER A 24 27.81 -21.56 -42.95
CA SER A 24 28.58 -20.63 -43.79
C SER A 24 28.85 -19.29 -43.10
N SER A 25 27.98 -18.88 -42.17
CA SER A 25 28.18 -17.68 -41.35
C SER A 25 29.16 -17.85 -40.17
N ILE A 26 29.67 -19.06 -39.91
CA ILE A 26 30.60 -19.32 -38.81
C ILE A 26 32.02 -18.99 -39.27
N ILE A 27 32.67 -18.06 -38.57
CA ILE A 27 34.07 -17.68 -38.84
C ILE A 27 34.95 -18.93 -38.75
N PRO A 28 35.73 -19.27 -39.80
CA PRO A 28 36.68 -20.37 -39.74
C PRO A 28 37.74 -20.05 -38.67
N LYS A 29 37.82 -20.87 -37.63
CA LYS A 29 38.98 -20.92 -36.75
C LYS A 29 39.59 -22.30 -36.92
N GLU A 30 40.91 -22.38 -36.91
CA GLU A 30 41.62 -23.67 -36.84
C GLU A 30 41.05 -24.46 -35.63
N ASN A 31 40.60 -25.69 -35.87
CA ASN A 31 39.90 -26.59 -34.94
C ASN A 31 38.45 -26.23 -34.58
N ASN A 32 37.66 -25.70 -35.51
CA ASN A 32 36.22 -25.60 -35.30
C ASN A 32 35.52 -26.95 -35.56
N ILE A 33 35.34 -27.72 -34.48
CA ILE A 33 34.64 -29.02 -34.38
C ILE A 33 33.32 -29.06 -35.18
N PHE A 34 32.61 -27.93 -35.31
CA PHE A 34 31.34 -27.85 -36.03
C PHE A 34 31.45 -27.76 -37.56
N LEU A 35 32.67 -27.57 -38.09
CA LEU A 35 32.96 -27.55 -39.54
C LEU A 35 33.38 -28.93 -40.07
N ASN A 36 33.62 -29.91 -39.19
CA ASN A 36 34.00 -31.28 -39.58
C ASN A 36 32.80 -32.25 -39.46
N PRO A 37 32.18 -32.68 -40.58
CA PRO A 37 30.99 -33.54 -40.55
C PRO A 37 31.22 -34.93 -39.95
N GLU A 38 32.47 -35.39 -39.88
CA GLU A 38 32.83 -36.70 -39.36
C GLU A 38 32.95 -36.74 -37.83
N GLU A 39 32.96 -35.58 -37.17
CA GLU A 39 33.02 -35.51 -35.71
C GLU A 39 31.65 -35.80 -35.08
N THR A 40 31.64 -36.73 -34.12
CA THR A 40 30.42 -37.20 -33.43
C THR A 40 29.62 -36.03 -32.84
N ILE A 41 30.29 -35.00 -32.32
CA ILE A 41 29.67 -33.81 -31.73
C ILE A 41 28.90 -32.99 -32.76
N ALA A 42 29.45 -32.81 -33.97
CA ALA A 42 28.80 -32.06 -35.04
C ALA A 42 27.52 -32.78 -35.51
N LYS A 43 27.59 -34.11 -35.66
CA LYS A 43 26.43 -34.94 -36.05
C LYS A 43 25.34 -34.93 -34.97
N THR A 44 25.68 -35.09 -33.71
CA THR A 44 24.72 -35.02 -32.60
C THR A 44 24.07 -33.63 -32.50
N THR A 45 24.84 -32.57 -32.69
CA THR A 45 24.32 -31.19 -32.67
C THR A 45 23.38 -30.93 -33.84
N MET A 46 23.72 -31.39 -35.05
CA MET A 46 22.87 -31.31 -36.23
C MET A 46 21.54 -32.04 -36.01
N ASN A 47 21.58 -33.26 -35.47
CA ASN A 47 20.37 -34.03 -35.18
C ASN A 47 19.47 -33.31 -34.16
N PHE A 48 20.05 -32.75 -33.10
CA PHE A 48 19.31 -31.97 -32.11
C PHE A 48 18.58 -30.77 -32.74
N PHE A 49 19.24 -29.98 -33.59
CA PHE A 49 18.56 -28.87 -34.27
C PHE A 49 17.55 -29.33 -35.32
N ASN A 50 17.78 -30.48 -35.97
CA ASN A 50 16.80 -31.08 -36.87
C ASN A 50 15.51 -31.46 -36.12
N GLU A 51 15.62 -32.04 -34.92
CA GLU A 51 14.45 -32.35 -34.08
C GLU A 51 13.69 -31.07 -33.69
N ILE A 52 14.39 -29.99 -33.32
CA ILE A 52 13.75 -28.69 -33.04
C ILE A 52 13.09 -28.12 -34.31
N TYR A 53 13.68 -28.31 -35.49
CA TYR A 53 13.12 -27.86 -36.76
C TYR A 53 11.84 -28.64 -37.13
N ILE A 54 11.83 -29.96 -36.93
CA ILE A 54 10.62 -30.78 -37.12
C ILE A 54 9.50 -30.34 -36.18
N LEU A 55 9.83 -30.03 -34.93
CA LEU A 55 8.88 -29.51 -33.96
C LEU A 55 8.31 -28.13 -34.36
N LYS A 56 9.12 -27.29 -35.02
CA LYS A 56 8.69 -26.02 -35.64
C LYS A 56 7.71 -26.26 -36.79
N GLU A 57 8.04 -27.16 -37.73
CA GLU A 57 7.15 -27.49 -38.86
C GLU A 57 5.78 -28.02 -38.43
N GLN A 58 5.73 -28.68 -37.27
CA GLN A 58 4.48 -29.16 -36.68
C GLN A 58 3.71 -28.10 -35.89
N ASP A 59 4.17 -26.84 -35.89
CA ASP A 59 3.66 -25.72 -35.08
C ASP A 59 3.56 -26.02 -33.57
N LYS A 60 4.40 -26.94 -33.09
CA LYS A 60 4.33 -27.41 -31.70
C LYS A 60 5.25 -26.66 -30.76
N ASP A 61 6.30 -26.00 -31.26
CA ASP A 61 7.46 -25.71 -30.39
C ASP A 61 8.49 -24.71 -30.96
N HIS A 62 8.04 -23.64 -31.64
CA HIS A 62 8.92 -22.62 -32.25
C HIS A 62 9.75 -21.79 -31.24
N ILE A 63 9.48 -21.88 -29.93
CA ILE A 63 10.13 -21.08 -28.89
C ILE A 63 11.51 -21.59 -28.45
N TRP A 64 11.83 -22.87 -28.69
CA TRP A 64 13.05 -23.48 -28.14
C TRP A 64 14.34 -22.90 -28.68
N LEU A 65 14.39 -22.59 -29.98
CA LEU A 65 15.58 -21.96 -30.54
C LEU A 65 15.79 -20.55 -29.99
N TYR A 66 14.70 -19.80 -29.82
CA TYR A 66 14.73 -18.50 -29.15
C TYR A 66 15.25 -18.63 -27.71
N LEU A 67 14.78 -19.61 -26.94
CA LEU A 67 15.27 -19.86 -25.57
C LEU A 67 16.74 -20.26 -25.55
N LEU A 68 17.18 -21.16 -26.43
CA LEU A 68 18.57 -21.57 -26.54
C LEU A 68 19.49 -20.41 -26.91
N ASN A 69 19.06 -19.59 -27.88
CA ASN A 69 19.82 -18.40 -28.28
C ASN A 69 19.96 -17.41 -27.11
N ASN A 70 18.88 -17.18 -26.36
CA ASN A 70 18.91 -16.34 -25.16
C ASN A 70 19.79 -16.92 -24.04
N LEU A 71 19.70 -18.22 -23.76
CA LEU A 71 20.50 -18.89 -22.73
C LEU A 71 21.99 -18.80 -23.03
N VAL A 72 22.37 -19.09 -24.28
CA VAL A 72 23.77 -19.03 -24.73
C VAL A 72 24.25 -17.60 -24.83
N GLY A 73 23.41 -16.67 -25.29
CA GLY A 73 23.68 -15.24 -25.27
C GLY A 73 23.97 -14.73 -23.85
N ILE A 74 23.12 -15.04 -22.88
CA ILE A 74 23.32 -14.69 -21.46
C ILE A 74 24.61 -15.31 -20.91
N HIS A 75 24.89 -16.57 -21.22
CA HIS A 75 26.10 -17.24 -20.76
C HIS A 75 27.37 -16.59 -21.34
N LEU A 76 27.37 -16.26 -22.63
CA LEU A 76 28.46 -15.54 -23.29
C LEU A 76 28.65 -14.13 -22.72
N LEU A 77 27.55 -13.43 -22.39
CA LEU A 77 27.58 -12.12 -21.72
C LEU A 77 28.17 -12.20 -20.31
N LEU A 78 27.79 -13.20 -19.53
CA LEU A 78 28.35 -13.45 -18.21
C LEU A 78 29.85 -13.77 -18.26
N LEU A 79 30.31 -14.40 -19.34
CA LEU A 79 31.70 -14.81 -19.51
C LEU A 79 32.62 -13.75 -20.14
N LYS A 80 32.10 -12.84 -20.98
CA LYS A 80 32.98 -12.06 -21.88
C LYS A 80 32.92 -10.54 -21.74
N LYS A 81 31.79 -9.90 -21.45
CA LYS A 81 31.72 -8.42 -21.35
C LYS A 81 30.59 -7.96 -20.44
N LYS A 82 30.88 -7.00 -19.57
CA LYS A 82 29.85 -6.17 -18.93
C LYS A 82 29.36 -5.13 -19.93
N MET A 83 28.08 -4.79 -19.88
CA MET A 83 27.42 -3.84 -20.78
C MET A 83 27.64 -2.40 -20.35
N ASP A 84 27.72 -1.47 -21.31
CA ASP A 84 27.78 -0.03 -21.06
C ASP A 84 26.37 0.60 -20.92
N LEU A 85 25.34 -0.02 -21.48
CA LEU A 85 23.96 0.47 -21.49
C LEU A 85 22.97 -0.68 -21.34
N ILE A 86 21.96 -0.50 -20.50
CA ILE A 86 20.80 -1.38 -20.38
C ILE A 86 19.54 -0.56 -20.65
N ILE A 87 18.78 -0.94 -21.68
CA ILE A 87 17.46 -0.38 -22.00
C ILE A 87 16.44 -1.51 -21.84
N THR A 88 15.39 -1.31 -21.04
CA THR A 88 14.41 -2.38 -20.82
C THR A 88 13.05 -1.87 -20.35
N ASN A 89 12.01 -2.63 -20.70
CA ASN A 89 10.72 -2.62 -20.01
C ASN A 89 10.65 -3.92 -19.16
N PRO A 90 11.00 -3.88 -17.86
CA PRO A 90 11.01 -5.06 -17.01
C PRO A 90 9.59 -5.60 -16.79
N PRO A 91 9.43 -6.84 -16.30
CA PRO A 91 8.11 -7.40 -15.99
C PRO A 91 7.43 -6.66 -14.83
N TRP A 92 6.12 -6.40 -14.97
CA TRP A 92 5.30 -5.66 -13.99
C TRP A 92 4.39 -6.59 -13.20
N LEU A 93 4.99 -7.50 -12.43
CA LEU A 93 4.27 -8.39 -11.53
C LEU A 93 4.44 -7.93 -10.07
N THR A 94 3.39 -8.06 -9.27
CA THR A 94 3.48 -7.83 -7.82
C THR A 94 3.62 -9.16 -7.08
N TYR A 95 4.24 -9.12 -5.90
CA TYR A 95 4.47 -10.30 -5.06
C TYR A 95 3.21 -11.16 -4.87
N LYS A 96 2.04 -10.55 -4.64
CA LYS A 96 0.78 -11.28 -4.42
C LYS A 96 0.27 -12.03 -5.68
N ASP A 97 0.69 -11.58 -6.86
CA ASP A 97 0.27 -12.12 -8.16
C ASP A 97 1.33 -13.10 -8.71
N ALA A 98 2.50 -13.18 -8.06
CA ALA A 98 3.60 -14.07 -8.42
C ALA A 98 3.44 -15.48 -7.83
N ASP A 99 4.06 -16.47 -8.49
CA ASP A 99 4.17 -17.83 -7.96
C ASP A 99 5.07 -17.90 -6.70
N LEU A 100 5.01 -19.01 -5.97
CA LEU A 100 5.75 -19.17 -4.71
C LEU A 100 7.26 -19.03 -4.87
N ARG A 101 7.82 -19.52 -5.98
CA ARG A 101 9.27 -19.49 -6.23
C ARG A 101 9.75 -18.06 -6.47
N LEU A 102 9.03 -17.31 -7.30
CA LEU A 102 9.31 -15.91 -7.60
C LEU A 102 9.11 -15.05 -6.35
N GLN A 103 8.05 -15.31 -5.57
CA GLN A 103 7.83 -14.67 -4.27
C GLN A 103 9.03 -14.80 -3.34
N GLU A 104 9.56 -16.01 -3.15
CA GLU A 104 10.74 -16.26 -2.31
C GLU A 104 11.97 -15.50 -2.84
N ASN A 105 12.20 -15.55 -4.15
CA ASN A 105 13.30 -14.85 -4.80
C ASN A 105 13.21 -13.33 -4.63
N MET A 106 12.05 -12.72 -4.88
CA MET A 106 11.81 -11.29 -4.69
C MET A 106 12.08 -10.88 -3.24
N LYS A 107 11.57 -11.64 -2.26
CA LYS A 107 11.81 -11.38 -0.82
C LYS A 107 13.30 -11.48 -0.46
N LYS A 108 14.01 -12.47 -1.00
CA LYS A 108 15.44 -12.68 -0.75
C LYS A 108 16.28 -11.55 -1.34
N ILE A 109 16.10 -11.26 -2.63
CA ILE A 109 16.87 -10.26 -3.37
C ILE A 109 16.65 -8.86 -2.79
N THR A 110 15.40 -8.47 -2.53
CA THR A 110 15.10 -7.16 -1.91
C THR A 110 15.72 -7.01 -0.52
N GLY A 111 15.84 -8.11 0.24
CA GLY A 111 16.53 -8.14 1.52
C GLY A 111 18.03 -7.89 1.38
N GLN A 112 18.68 -8.58 0.43
CA GLN A 112 20.12 -8.42 0.14
C GLN A 112 20.47 -7.01 -0.33
N LEU A 113 19.59 -6.39 -1.12
CA LEU A 113 19.76 -5.03 -1.65
C LEU A 113 19.31 -3.94 -0.66
N ASN A 114 18.83 -4.30 0.54
CA ASN A 114 18.27 -3.38 1.53
C ASN A 114 17.09 -2.51 1.01
N ILE A 115 16.39 -2.96 -0.03
CA ILE A 115 15.21 -2.29 -0.60
C ILE A 115 13.88 -2.93 -0.15
N LYS A 116 13.93 -3.97 0.68
CA LYS A 116 12.74 -4.69 1.16
C LYS A 116 11.79 -3.78 1.95
N PRO A 117 10.51 -3.65 1.56
CA PRO A 117 9.53 -2.84 2.28
C PRO A 117 9.21 -3.37 3.67
N GLY A 118 8.55 -2.53 4.48
CA GLY A 118 7.99 -2.94 5.76
C GLY A 118 6.86 -3.98 5.63
N ALA A 119 6.53 -4.65 6.73
CA ALA A 119 5.61 -5.80 6.75
C ALA A 119 4.25 -5.55 6.08
N LYS A 120 3.71 -4.33 6.19
CA LYS A 120 2.42 -3.94 5.59
C LYS A 120 2.42 -3.93 4.05
N ASN A 121 3.60 -3.81 3.43
CA ASN A 121 3.76 -3.62 1.98
C ASN A 121 4.48 -4.80 1.31
N ILE A 122 4.75 -5.90 2.02
CA ILE A 122 5.44 -7.09 1.47
C ILE A 122 4.68 -7.66 0.27
N THR A 123 3.34 -7.70 0.33
CA THR A 123 2.51 -8.21 -0.76
C THR A 123 2.54 -7.33 -2.01
N ASN A 124 3.07 -6.12 -1.91
CA ASN A 124 3.10 -5.12 -2.98
C ASN A 124 4.53 -4.95 -3.54
N ILE A 125 5.49 -5.81 -3.20
CA ILE A 125 6.82 -5.76 -3.84
C ILE A 125 6.63 -5.95 -5.34
N GLU A 126 7.25 -5.07 -6.13
CA GLU A 126 7.15 -5.06 -7.60
C GLU A 126 8.41 -5.70 -8.20
N GLU A 127 8.20 -6.62 -9.14
CA GLU A 127 9.30 -7.29 -9.84
C GLU A 127 10.16 -6.31 -10.63
N ALA A 128 9.54 -5.31 -11.28
CA ALA A 128 10.24 -4.22 -11.96
C ALA A 128 11.31 -3.54 -11.08
N VAL A 129 11.00 -3.30 -9.79
CA VAL A 129 11.94 -2.67 -8.85
C VAL A 129 13.07 -3.64 -8.47
N VAL A 130 12.79 -4.94 -8.39
CA VAL A 130 13.83 -5.95 -8.22
C VAL A 130 14.77 -5.95 -9.42
N PHE A 131 14.22 -5.89 -10.63
CA PHE A 131 14.99 -5.83 -11.89
C PHE A 131 15.85 -4.56 -11.96
N LEU A 132 15.28 -3.40 -11.63
CA LEU A 132 15.99 -2.11 -11.64
C LEU A 132 17.32 -2.19 -10.88
N PHE A 133 17.35 -2.84 -9.71
CA PHE A 133 18.57 -2.96 -8.92
C PHE A 133 19.42 -4.18 -9.28
N LYS A 134 18.80 -5.32 -9.62
CA LYS A 134 19.51 -6.58 -9.80
C LYS A 134 20.18 -6.71 -11.17
N ILE A 135 19.53 -6.24 -12.23
CA ILE A 135 20.02 -6.36 -13.61
C ILE A 135 21.30 -5.54 -13.83
N PRO A 136 21.40 -4.26 -13.40
CA PRO A 136 22.65 -3.52 -13.49
C PRO A 136 23.78 -4.14 -12.67
N ASP A 137 23.49 -4.68 -11.48
CA ASP A 137 24.50 -5.37 -10.65
C ASP A 137 25.07 -6.62 -11.34
N LEU A 138 24.26 -7.34 -12.09
CA LEU A 138 24.69 -8.55 -12.80
C LEU A 138 25.45 -8.21 -14.09
N TYR A 139 24.93 -7.30 -14.90
CA TYR A 139 25.32 -7.20 -16.31
C TYR A 139 26.03 -5.91 -16.68
N LEU A 140 25.87 -4.83 -15.93
CA LEU A 140 26.42 -3.52 -16.30
C LEU A 140 27.87 -3.34 -15.81
N ILE A 141 28.66 -2.53 -16.53
CA ILE A 141 29.99 -2.10 -16.10
C ILE A 141 29.91 -1.34 -14.78
N LYS A 142 30.86 -1.59 -13.90
CA LYS A 142 30.91 -1.01 -12.53
C LYS A 142 31.98 0.07 -12.36
N ASN A 143 32.37 0.71 -13.46
CA ASN A 143 33.36 1.79 -13.49
C ASN A 143 32.72 3.19 -13.45
N GLY A 144 31.40 3.27 -13.23
CA GLY A 144 30.64 4.53 -13.25
C GLY A 144 30.34 5.10 -14.64
N LYS A 145 30.61 4.38 -15.73
CA LYS A 145 30.17 4.80 -17.07
C LYS A 145 28.89 4.10 -17.53
N GLY A 146 28.52 3.02 -16.84
CA GLY A 146 27.33 2.25 -17.13
C GLY A 146 26.06 3.10 -17.00
N ARG A 147 25.17 2.99 -17.98
CA ARG A 147 23.88 3.69 -18.01
C ARG A 147 22.72 2.72 -18.04
N VAL A 148 21.60 3.17 -17.48
CA VAL A 148 20.33 2.44 -17.49
C VAL A 148 19.22 3.34 -18.04
N ALA A 149 18.28 2.74 -18.75
CA ALA A 149 17.03 3.34 -19.20
C ALA A 149 15.91 2.31 -18.97
N PHE A 150 15.04 2.54 -18.01
CA PHE A 150 14.00 1.59 -17.61
C PHE A 150 12.62 2.23 -17.75
N VAL A 151 11.69 1.52 -18.36
CA VAL A 151 10.26 1.86 -18.23
C VAL A 151 9.75 1.26 -16.92
N MET A 152 9.33 2.09 -15.98
CA MET A 152 8.98 1.66 -14.62
C MET A 152 7.51 1.97 -14.31
N PRO A 153 6.84 1.17 -13.46
CA PRO A 153 5.60 1.60 -12.84
C PRO A 153 5.85 2.90 -12.05
N ARG A 154 4.95 3.88 -12.21
CA ARG A 154 5.06 5.19 -11.53
C ARG A 154 5.03 5.06 -9.99
N SER A 155 4.54 3.94 -9.47
CA SER A 155 4.62 3.57 -8.05
C SER A 155 6.05 3.59 -7.49
N LEU A 156 7.10 3.47 -8.32
CA LEU A 156 8.49 3.71 -7.92
C LEU A 156 8.64 5.08 -7.25
N LEU A 157 7.99 6.11 -7.81
CA LEU A 157 8.12 7.50 -7.35
C LEU A 157 7.19 7.81 -6.17
N VAL A 158 6.00 7.20 -6.13
CA VAL A 158 4.93 7.66 -5.23
C VAL A 158 4.48 6.68 -4.14
N SER A 159 4.71 5.38 -4.28
CA SER A 159 4.06 4.39 -3.42
C SER A 159 4.93 3.96 -2.24
N SER A 160 4.30 3.63 -1.10
CA SER A 160 5.00 3.31 0.15
C SER A 160 5.80 1.98 0.15
N GLN A 161 5.54 1.05 -0.78
CA GLN A 161 6.39 -0.14 -0.95
C GLN A 161 7.81 0.19 -1.43
N ASN A 162 7.99 1.33 -2.11
CA ASN A 162 9.23 1.69 -2.77
C ASN A 162 10.06 2.72 -1.98
N GLU A 163 9.70 3.01 -0.72
CA GLU A 163 10.39 4.02 0.10
C GLU A 163 11.89 3.77 0.28
N LYS A 164 12.31 2.50 0.42
CA LYS A 164 13.73 2.17 0.52
C LYS A 164 14.43 2.17 -0.83
N ALA A 165 13.74 1.70 -1.88
CA ALA A 165 14.26 1.69 -3.25
C ALA A 165 14.54 3.13 -3.74
N ARG A 166 13.70 4.10 -3.36
CA ARG A 166 13.91 5.52 -3.68
C ARG A 166 15.16 6.15 -3.07
N ARG A 167 15.92 5.48 -2.20
CA ARG A 167 17.29 5.95 -1.90
C ARG A 167 18.21 5.94 -3.13
N PHE A 168 17.85 5.10 -4.12
CA PHE A 168 18.59 4.91 -5.36
C PHE A 168 20.07 4.67 -5.13
N ASP A 169 20.45 3.92 -4.08
CA ASP A 169 21.80 3.88 -3.47
C ASP A 169 22.97 3.68 -4.47
N HIS A 170 22.73 3.03 -5.61
CA HIS A 170 23.75 2.76 -6.64
C HIS A 170 23.61 3.61 -7.92
N PHE A 171 22.70 4.58 -7.93
CA PHE A 171 22.40 5.44 -9.07
C PHE A 171 22.74 6.90 -8.79
N TYR A 172 23.13 7.61 -9.85
CA TYR A 172 23.41 9.05 -9.88
C TYR A 172 23.13 9.59 -11.29
N ASN A 173 23.13 10.92 -11.44
CA ASN A 173 22.67 11.60 -12.67
C ASN A 173 21.30 11.06 -13.09
N ILE A 174 20.36 11.07 -12.14
CA ILE A 174 19.03 10.49 -12.33
C ILE A 174 18.18 11.49 -13.10
N GLU A 175 17.52 11.02 -14.14
CA GLU A 175 16.51 11.76 -14.91
C GLU A 175 15.24 10.91 -15.01
N LEU A 176 14.09 11.57 -14.87
CA LEU A 176 12.78 10.93 -14.88
C LEU A 176 11.93 11.53 -15.99
N PHE A 177 11.22 10.69 -16.74
CA PHE A 177 10.20 11.15 -17.69
C PHE A 177 8.83 10.58 -17.28
N GLU A 178 7.82 11.43 -17.22
CA GLU A 178 6.41 11.09 -16.98
C GLU A 178 5.56 11.54 -18.19
N PHE A 179 4.33 11.03 -18.30
CA PHE A 179 3.48 11.24 -19.48
C PHE A 179 2.07 11.73 -19.09
N ASN A 180 1.42 12.46 -20.00
CA ASN A 180 0.06 13.00 -19.82
C ASN A 180 -1.07 11.96 -19.93
N ASP A 181 -0.81 10.81 -20.55
CA ASP A 181 -1.76 9.71 -20.62
C ASP A 181 -1.13 8.35 -20.25
N LEU A 182 -2.01 7.36 -20.08
CA LEU A 182 -1.71 5.97 -19.79
C LEU A 182 -1.21 5.23 -21.05
N ILE A 183 0.11 5.25 -21.26
CA ILE A 183 0.77 4.40 -22.28
C ILE A 183 0.53 2.90 -22.00
N PHE A 184 0.38 2.53 -20.72
CA PHE A 184 0.06 1.19 -20.26
C PHE A 184 -1.18 1.23 -19.36
N ASN A 185 -1.75 0.07 -19.05
CA ASN A 185 -2.87 -0.07 -18.09
C ASN A 185 -2.56 0.45 -16.66
N ILE A 186 -1.33 0.87 -16.39
CA ILE A 186 -0.85 1.44 -15.14
C ILE A 186 0.02 2.64 -15.50
N GLU A 187 -0.07 3.73 -14.72
CA GLU A 187 0.82 4.89 -14.85
C GLU A 187 2.30 4.45 -14.84
N CYS A 188 3.07 4.97 -15.78
CA CYS A 188 4.49 4.65 -15.94
C CYS A 188 5.36 5.90 -15.82
N CYS A 189 6.65 5.68 -15.62
CA CYS A 189 7.69 6.67 -15.81
C CYS A 189 8.93 6.01 -16.45
N CYS A 190 9.72 6.79 -17.18
CA CYS A 190 11.04 6.34 -17.62
C CYS A 190 12.10 6.78 -16.60
N PHE A 191 12.96 5.85 -16.21
CA PHE A 191 14.06 6.06 -15.27
C PHE A 191 15.39 5.96 -16.03
N PHE A 192 16.11 7.07 -16.12
CA PHE A 192 17.45 7.14 -16.68
C PHE A 192 18.45 7.43 -15.57
N ALA A 193 19.58 6.72 -15.55
CA ALA A 193 20.65 6.99 -14.58
C ALA A 193 21.99 6.40 -15.01
N ASN A 194 23.07 6.92 -14.43
CA ASN A 194 24.31 6.18 -14.32
C ASN A 194 24.26 5.21 -13.12
N TYR A 195 24.97 4.09 -13.23
CA TYR A 195 25.06 3.09 -12.17
C TYR A 195 26.51 2.85 -11.75
N ASN A 196 26.74 2.83 -10.44
CA ASN A 196 28.01 2.42 -9.84
C ASN A 196 27.76 1.70 -8.52
N LYS A 197 28.36 0.51 -8.37
CA LYS A 197 28.21 -0.30 -7.16
C LYS A 197 29.12 0.20 -6.07
N VAL A 198 28.63 1.18 -5.31
CA VAL A 198 29.30 1.74 -4.13
C VAL A 198 28.62 1.29 -2.84
N LYS A 199 29.34 1.30 -1.72
CA LYS A 199 28.77 1.13 -0.40
C LYS A 199 28.06 2.44 0.00
N PRO A 200 26.72 2.48 0.09
CA PRO A 200 26.01 3.72 0.36
C PRO A 200 26.25 4.18 1.80
N LYS A 201 26.50 5.48 1.97
CA LYS A 201 26.45 6.16 3.27
C LYS A 201 25.03 6.67 3.53
N LEU A 202 24.74 6.93 4.81
CA LEU A 202 23.41 7.36 5.24
C LEU A 202 22.97 8.64 4.50
N ASP A 203 23.84 9.65 4.47
CA ASP A 203 23.57 11.00 3.95
C ASP A 203 23.77 11.15 2.44
N ASP A 204 24.27 10.12 1.74
CA ASP A 204 24.43 10.16 0.28
C ASP A 204 23.09 10.38 -0.44
N VAL A 205 21.97 10.10 0.23
CA VAL A 205 20.63 10.30 -0.31
C VAL A 205 20.28 11.78 -0.52
N PHE A 206 20.77 12.70 0.33
CA PHE A 206 20.44 14.13 0.21
C PHE A 206 21.05 14.77 -1.04
N LYS A 207 22.18 14.23 -1.52
CA LYS A 207 22.86 14.69 -2.74
C LYS A 207 22.12 14.34 -4.03
N LYS A 208 21.09 13.49 -3.94
CA LYS A 208 20.35 12.99 -5.12
C LYS A 208 19.11 13.81 -5.44
N TYR A 209 18.66 14.63 -4.49
CA TYR A 209 17.42 15.37 -4.61
C TYR A 209 17.68 16.88 -4.60
N PRO A 210 16.87 17.68 -5.31
CA PRO A 210 15.77 17.25 -6.19
C PRO A 210 16.26 16.56 -7.49
N ILE A 211 15.41 15.73 -8.08
CA ILE A 211 15.63 15.03 -9.35
C ILE A 211 14.87 15.75 -10.47
N LYS A 212 15.51 15.96 -11.63
CA LYS A 212 14.84 16.52 -12.81
C LYS A 212 13.80 15.53 -13.34
N CYS A 213 12.57 16.01 -13.53
CA CYS A 213 11.48 15.25 -14.13
C CYS A 213 10.85 16.03 -15.27
N GLN A 214 10.81 15.44 -16.46
CA GLN A 214 10.21 16.02 -17.65
C GLN A 214 8.86 15.34 -17.92
N TYR A 215 7.86 16.13 -18.28
CA TYR A 215 6.50 15.66 -18.53
C TYR A 215 6.21 15.79 -20.02
N PHE A 216 5.92 14.67 -20.67
CA PHE A 216 5.73 14.61 -22.12
C PHE A 216 4.28 14.31 -22.49
N ASP A 217 3.89 14.76 -23.68
CA ASP A 217 2.72 14.23 -24.35
C ASP A 217 3.01 12.78 -24.80
N SER A 218 2.10 11.85 -24.50
CA SER A 218 2.31 10.43 -24.81
C SER A 218 2.23 10.10 -26.30
N GLU A 219 1.54 10.92 -27.10
CA GLU A 219 1.37 10.70 -28.54
C GLU A 219 2.44 11.42 -29.35
N THR A 220 2.66 12.71 -29.08
CA THR A 220 3.60 13.54 -29.84
C THR A 220 5.03 13.51 -29.31
N LEU A 221 5.22 13.07 -28.06
CA LEU A 221 6.48 13.17 -27.31
C LEU A 221 7.01 14.61 -27.17
N GLU A 222 6.13 15.60 -27.32
CA GLU A 222 6.47 16.99 -27.05
C GLU A 222 6.58 17.22 -25.54
N LEU A 223 7.58 18.03 -25.15
CA LEU A 223 7.78 18.41 -23.76
C LEU A 223 6.68 19.40 -23.33
N LEU A 224 5.85 19.00 -22.38
CA LEU A 224 4.77 19.81 -21.82
C LEU A 224 5.24 20.65 -20.63
N GLU A 225 6.03 20.04 -19.74
CA GLU A 225 6.46 20.69 -18.50
C GLU A 225 7.77 20.08 -17.98
N ASP A 226 8.65 20.92 -17.43
CA ASP A 226 9.80 20.48 -16.64
C ASP A 226 9.55 20.76 -15.16
N SER A 227 9.92 19.82 -14.28
CA SER A 227 9.76 19.97 -12.84
C SER A 227 10.91 19.32 -12.05
N LEU A 228 11.03 19.72 -10.79
CA LEU A 228 11.96 19.13 -9.83
C LEU A 228 11.17 18.27 -8.85
N LEU A 229 11.57 17.01 -8.70
CA LEU A 229 10.94 16.06 -7.78
C LEU A 229 11.83 15.78 -6.57
N GLU A 230 11.25 15.87 -5.39
CA GLU A 230 11.92 15.59 -4.12
C GLU A 230 10.97 14.89 -3.13
N PRO A 231 11.49 14.11 -2.18
CA PRO A 231 10.65 13.54 -1.14
C PRO A 231 10.04 14.64 -0.28
N TYR A 232 8.77 14.46 0.10
CA TYR A 232 8.17 15.38 1.05
C TYR A 232 8.89 15.36 2.41
N VAL A 233 9.46 14.23 2.82
CA VAL A 233 10.26 14.07 4.05
C VAL A 233 11.05 12.74 4.02
N TYR A 234 12.06 12.59 4.88
CA TYR A 234 12.77 11.33 5.12
C TYR A 234 12.38 10.71 6.46
N PHE A 235 12.37 9.38 6.56
CA PHE A 235 12.07 8.68 7.82
C PHE A 235 13.22 7.79 8.25
N GLN A 236 13.52 7.75 9.55
CA GLN A 236 14.47 6.83 10.15
C GLN A 236 13.81 6.01 11.28
N THR A 237 13.63 4.71 11.06
CA THR A 237 12.89 3.84 11.99
C THR A 237 13.69 3.47 13.25
N ASN A 238 15.02 3.46 13.17
CA ASN A 238 15.94 3.26 14.31
C ASN A 238 17.33 3.83 13.97
N ARG A 239 18.20 4.01 14.98
CA ARG A 239 19.55 4.60 14.84
C ARG A 239 20.43 3.95 13.76
N LYS A 240 20.25 2.65 13.46
CA LYS A 240 21.05 1.90 12.49
C LYS A 240 20.38 1.80 11.12
N ALA A 241 19.13 2.21 10.98
CA ALA A 241 18.40 2.12 9.72
C ALA A 241 18.83 3.23 8.75
N MET A 242 18.92 2.86 7.47
CA MET A 242 18.98 3.81 6.37
C MET A 242 17.67 4.61 6.29
N TYR A 243 17.74 5.83 5.77
CA TYR A 243 16.54 6.65 5.58
C TYR A 243 15.61 6.06 4.53
N SER A 244 14.34 5.95 4.89
CA SER A 244 13.23 5.73 3.96
C SER A 244 12.89 7.04 3.26
N VAL A 245 12.87 7.03 1.94
CA VAL A 245 12.54 8.20 1.11
C VAL A 245 11.04 8.17 0.81
N LYS A 246 10.30 9.14 1.36
CA LYS A 246 8.85 9.20 1.13
C LYS A 246 8.52 9.58 -0.31
N LYS A 247 7.23 9.58 -0.64
CA LYS A 247 6.70 9.91 -1.98
C LYS A 247 7.38 11.17 -2.51
N LEU A 248 7.81 11.09 -3.77
CA LEU A 248 8.32 12.24 -4.49
C LEU A 248 7.16 13.16 -4.88
N ILE A 249 7.34 14.44 -4.66
CA ILE A 249 6.43 15.51 -5.03
C ILE A 249 7.21 16.61 -5.71
N ARG A 250 6.52 17.46 -6.47
CA ARG A 250 7.15 18.62 -7.07
C ARG A 250 7.63 19.60 -5.99
N SER A 251 8.82 20.17 -6.16
CA SER A 251 9.44 21.09 -5.20
C SER A 251 8.54 22.26 -4.82
N GLU A 252 7.83 22.86 -5.79
CA GLU A 252 6.90 23.97 -5.54
C GLU A 252 5.65 23.55 -4.73
N LYS A 253 5.29 22.27 -4.75
CA LYS A 253 4.22 21.72 -3.92
C LYS A 253 4.70 21.49 -2.49
N LYS A 254 5.97 21.09 -2.29
CA LYS A 254 6.56 20.89 -0.96
C LYS A 254 6.55 22.18 -0.14
N LEU A 255 6.80 23.34 -0.77
CA LEU A 255 6.75 24.66 -0.13
C LEU A 255 5.38 25.03 0.46
N LYS A 256 4.30 24.38 0.01
CA LYS A 256 2.93 24.61 0.48
C LYS A 256 2.52 23.71 1.64
N LEU A 257 3.38 22.78 2.05
CA LEU A 257 3.10 21.84 3.12
C LEU A 257 3.32 22.48 4.49
N LEU A 258 2.57 22.00 5.47
CA LEU A 258 2.85 22.30 6.88
C LEU A 258 4.20 21.69 7.30
N PRO A 259 4.88 22.27 8.29
CA PRO A 259 6.13 21.72 8.84
C PRO A 259 5.96 20.27 9.31
N PHE A 260 6.88 19.41 8.91
CA PHE A 260 6.89 18.02 9.35
C PHE A 260 7.48 17.90 10.74
N THR A 261 6.66 17.55 11.71
CA THR A 261 7.06 17.25 13.08
C THR A 261 6.05 16.24 13.58
N LEU A 262 6.49 15.08 14.05
CA LEU A 262 5.52 14.08 14.50
C LEU A 262 4.68 14.64 15.65
N SER A 263 3.37 14.42 15.57
CA SER A 263 2.46 14.70 16.68
C SER A 263 2.89 13.91 17.92
N ASP A 264 2.70 14.50 19.10
CA ASP A 264 2.91 13.82 20.38
C ASP A 264 2.00 12.58 20.52
N TYR A 265 0.90 12.51 19.76
CA TYR A 265 -0.04 11.38 19.71
C TYR A 265 0.32 10.33 18.63
N TYR A 266 1.43 10.48 17.90
CA TYR A 266 1.77 9.63 16.76
C TYR A 266 1.73 8.14 17.10
N ASN A 267 2.29 7.74 18.24
CA ASN A 267 2.33 6.35 18.67
C ASN A 267 1.06 5.90 19.42
N GLU A 268 0.30 6.83 19.98
CA GLU A 268 -0.94 6.55 20.71
C GLU A 268 -2.12 6.23 19.77
N PHE A 269 -2.18 6.87 18.60
CA PHE A 269 -3.17 6.49 17.59
C PHE A 269 -2.88 5.11 17.02
N ILE A 270 -3.88 4.23 17.03
CA ILE A 270 -3.78 2.87 16.48
C ILE A 270 -4.91 2.61 15.48
N GLN A 271 -4.67 1.67 14.56
CA GLN A 271 -5.70 1.26 13.61
C GLN A 271 -6.75 0.41 14.33
N GLY A 272 -8.04 0.58 13.97
CA GLY A 272 -9.12 -0.26 14.45
C GLY A 272 -9.03 -1.72 14.02
N ALA A 273 -9.95 -2.54 14.53
CA ALA A 273 -9.99 -3.98 14.35
C ALA A 273 -10.52 -4.40 12.98
N ASP A 274 -9.96 -5.47 12.43
CA ASP A 274 -10.50 -6.08 11.22
C ASP A 274 -11.79 -6.81 11.62
N LEU A 275 -12.95 -6.23 11.29
CA LEU A 275 -14.29 -6.76 11.59
C LEU A 275 -14.93 -7.25 10.28
N LEU A 276 -14.47 -8.40 9.81
CA LEU A 276 -14.79 -8.98 8.50
C LEU A 276 -15.15 -10.47 8.60
N PRO A 277 -16.08 -10.96 7.76
CA PRO A 277 -16.79 -10.24 6.72
C PRO A 277 -18.00 -9.50 7.29
N LYS A 278 -18.26 -8.30 6.77
CA LYS A 278 -19.33 -7.43 7.32
C LYS A 278 -20.71 -8.08 7.27
N SER A 279 -20.98 -8.89 6.24
CA SER A 279 -22.23 -9.63 6.06
C SER A 279 -22.50 -10.74 7.09
N LEU A 280 -21.52 -11.08 7.94
CA LEU A 280 -21.70 -12.03 9.03
C LEU A 280 -21.74 -11.35 10.40
N LEU A 281 -21.06 -10.23 10.56
CA LEU A 281 -20.89 -9.56 11.85
C LEU A 281 -21.83 -8.35 12.02
N TYR A 282 -21.95 -7.50 11.00
CA TYR A 282 -22.79 -6.30 11.06
C TYR A 282 -24.25 -6.67 10.81
N CYS A 283 -25.15 -6.05 11.56
CA CYS A 283 -26.56 -6.42 11.53
C CYS A 283 -27.49 -5.21 11.70
N GLU A 284 -28.72 -5.39 11.22
CA GLU A 284 -29.85 -4.53 11.53
C GLU A 284 -30.67 -5.21 12.64
N VAL A 285 -31.03 -4.45 13.68
CA VAL A 285 -31.88 -4.92 14.77
C VAL A 285 -33.32 -4.59 14.41
N LEU A 286 -34.11 -5.62 14.12
CA LEU A 286 -35.48 -5.44 13.63
C LEU A 286 -36.48 -5.23 14.77
N ASN A 287 -36.30 -5.96 15.87
CA ASN A 287 -37.12 -5.88 17.06
C ASN A 287 -36.38 -6.47 18.27
N SER A 288 -36.85 -6.15 19.47
CA SER A 288 -36.42 -6.76 20.72
C SER A 288 -37.63 -7.38 21.44
N ILE A 289 -37.46 -8.61 21.94
CA ILE A 289 -38.47 -9.35 22.70
C ILE A 289 -37.96 -9.63 24.13
N GLU A 290 -38.83 -10.18 24.99
CA GLU A 290 -38.51 -10.53 26.38
C GLU A 290 -37.93 -9.35 27.18
N HIS A 291 -38.64 -8.22 27.21
CA HIS A 291 -38.20 -6.99 27.88
C HIS A 291 -36.81 -6.50 27.41
N GLY A 292 -36.51 -6.66 26.12
CA GLY A 292 -35.26 -6.20 25.53
C GLY A 292 -34.09 -7.18 25.64
N LYS A 293 -34.26 -8.35 26.29
CA LYS A 293 -33.17 -9.31 26.48
C LYS A 293 -32.77 -10.06 25.23
N ILE A 294 -33.68 -10.25 24.29
CA ILE A 294 -33.43 -10.95 23.02
C ILE A 294 -33.70 -10.01 21.85
N SER A 295 -32.72 -9.89 20.95
CA SER A 295 -32.80 -9.13 19.71
C SER A 295 -33.05 -10.05 18.52
N ILE A 296 -33.90 -9.62 17.59
CA ILE A 296 -34.09 -10.26 16.29
C ILE A 296 -33.27 -9.47 15.28
N ILE A 297 -32.28 -10.12 14.68
CA ILE A 297 -31.33 -9.48 13.77
C ILE A 297 -31.37 -10.05 12.35
N GLU A 298 -31.00 -9.21 11.40
CA GLU A 298 -30.66 -9.62 10.04
C GLU A 298 -29.33 -9.01 9.57
N PRO A 299 -28.66 -9.61 8.58
CA PRO A 299 -27.34 -9.13 8.15
C PRO A 299 -27.44 -7.77 7.48
N TRP A 300 -26.57 -6.84 7.88
CA TRP A 300 -26.34 -5.62 7.12
C TRP A 300 -25.38 -5.92 5.96
N ILE A 301 -25.84 -5.67 4.73
CA ILE A 301 -25.06 -5.93 3.53
C ILE A 301 -24.38 -4.64 3.08
N SER A 302 -23.06 -4.60 3.24
CA SER A 302 -22.24 -3.51 2.71
C SER A 302 -22.48 -3.35 1.20
N PRO A 303 -22.78 -2.15 0.71
CA PRO A 303 -22.86 -1.88 -0.73
C PRO A 303 -21.55 -2.16 -1.49
N GLN A 304 -20.42 -2.21 -0.77
CA GLN A 304 -19.11 -2.55 -1.33
C GLN A 304 -18.78 -4.05 -1.25
N ALA A 305 -19.70 -4.88 -0.73
CA ALA A 305 -19.49 -6.32 -0.66
C ALA A 305 -19.38 -6.94 -2.07
N LYS A 306 -18.54 -7.97 -2.19
CA LYS A 306 -18.26 -8.68 -3.45
C LYS A 306 -18.39 -10.19 -3.25
N GLY A 307 -18.69 -10.90 -4.34
CA GLY A 307 -18.75 -12.37 -4.36
C GLY A 307 -19.67 -12.95 -3.29
N ILE A 308 -19.18 -14.00 -2.60
CA ILE A 308 -19.91 -14.73 -1.55
C ILE A 308 -20.36 -13.85 -0.37
N TRP A 309 -19.77 -12.67 -0.18
CA TRP A 309 -20.10 -11.76 0.92
C TRP A 309 -21.20 -10.75 0.57
N LYS A 310 -21.67 -10.69 -0.69
CA LYS A 310 -22.78 -9.84 -1.14
C LYS A 310 -24.14 -10.57 -1.08
N LYS A 311 -24.36 -11.40 -0.06
CA LYS A 311 -25.61 -12.14 0.16
C LYS A 311 -25.98 -12.18 1.65
N LYS A 312 -27.27 -12.31 1.94
CA LYS A 312 -27.77 -12.51 3.32
C LYS A 312 -27.58 -13.98 3.71
N HIS A 313 -26.68 -14.22 4.65
CA HIS A 313 -26.33 -15.58 5.12
C HIS A 313 -27.22 -16.09 6.24
N PHE A 314 -28.00 -15.20 6.84
CA PHE A 314 -29.01 -15.52 7.85
C PHE A 314 -30.17 -14.53 7.72
N ARG A 315 -31.31 -14.83 8.36
CA ARG A 315 -32.50 -13.97 8.31
C ARG A 315 -33.28 -14.08 9.62
N LYS A 316 -33.63 -12.95 10.23
CA LYS A 316 -34.47 -12.86 11.44
C LYS A 316 -34.03 -13.84 12.54
N VAL A 317 -32.73 -13.87 12.84
CA VAL A 317 -32.17 -14.76 13.87
C VAL A 317 -32.32 -14.10 15.24
N ARG A 318 -32.63 -14.91 16.26
CA ARG A 318 -32.63 -14.47 17.66
C ARG A 318 -31.22 -14.54 18.23
N VAL A 319 -30.83 -13.51 18.97
CA VAL A 319 -29.58 -13.45 19.73
C VAL A 319 -29.85 -12.70 21.04
N GLU A 320 -29.12 -13.02 22.10
CA GLU A 320 -29.15 -12.21 23.32
C GLU A 320 -28.65 -10.79 23.02
N SER A 321 -29.41 -9.79 23.45
CA SER A 321 -29.11 -8.38 23.18
C SER A 321 -27.78 -7.93 23.79
N GLU A 322 -27.29 -8.61 24.83
CA GLU A 322 -25.97 -8.35 25.42
C GLU A 322 -24.80 -8.62 24.45
N ASN A 323 -25.03 -9.42 23.39
CA ASN A 323 -24.04 -9.71 22.36
C ASN A 323 -24.16 -8.77 21.14
N ILE A 324 -25.11 -7.82 21.17
CA ILE A 324 -25.21 -6.74 20.20
C ILE A 324 -24.43 -5.52 20.72
N PHE A 325 -23.37 -5.20 20.00
CA PHE A 325 -22.51 -4.06 20.25
C PHE A 325 -22.70 -3.02 19.15
N LYS A 326 -21.92 -1.95 19.23
CA LYS A 326 -21.78 -0.97 18.15
C LYS A 326 -20.39 -1.06 17.53
N ALA A 327 -20.29 -0.79 16.24
CA ALA A 327 -19.01 -0.61 15.56
C ALA A 327 -19.07 0.47 14.49
N THR A 328 -17.99 1.24 14.37
CA THR A 328 -17.92 2.35 13.42
C THR A 328 -17.24 1.97 12.12
N LEU A 329 -17.66 2.60 11.01
CA LEU A 329 -17.02 2.50 9.70
C LEU A 329 -16.69 3.90 9.17
N SER A 330 -15.60 4.05 8.43
CA SER A 330 -15.27 5.30 7.69
C SER A 330 -16.29 5.71 6.60
N ARG A 331 -17.36 4.94 6.41
CA ARG A 331 -18.43 5.26 5.46
C ARG A 331 -19.37 6.33 6.01
N GLU A 332 -19.67 6.27 7.31
CA GLU A 332 -20.58 7.20 8.00
C GLU A 332 -19.81 8.16 8.89
N LEU A 333 -18.56 8.47 8.50
CA LEU A 333 -17.75 9.47 9.16
C LEU A 333 -17.95 10.81 8.46
N TYR A 334 -18.46 11.77 9.20
CA TYR A 334 -18.60 13.16 8.82
C TYR A 334 -17.64 14.02 9.67
N PRO A 335 -17.33 15.26 9.27
CA PRO A 335 -16.63 16.18 10.15
C PRO A 335 -17.37 16.30 11.48
N PHE A 336 -16.66 16.06 12.58
CA PHE A 336 -17.11 16.12 13.97
C PHE A 336 -18.10 15.04 14.43
N TYR A 337 -18.64 14.19 13.55
CA TYR A 337 -19.64 13.19 13.94
C TYR A 337 -19.50 11.88 13.16
N ILE A 338 -19.84 10.76 13.80
CA ILE A 338 -19.79 9.43 13.18
C ILE A 338 -20.98 8.59 13.63
N ILE A 339 -21.63 7.91 12.66
CA ILE A 339 -22.76 7.02 12.95
C ILE A 339 -22.23 5.60 13.17
N PRO A 340 -22.44 5.00 14.36
CA PRO A 340 -22.10 3.60 14.58
C PRO A 340 -23.18 2.66 14.01
N TYR A 341 -22.75 1.47 13.59
CA TYR A 341 -23.63 0.37 13.18
C TYR A 341 -23.80 -0.63 14.31
N SER A 342 -24.90 -1.37 14.32
CA SER A 342 -25.04 -2.53 15.19
C SER A 342 -24.20 -3.71 14.67
N ILE A 343 -23.53 -4.41 15.59
CA ILE A 343 -22.67 -5.55 15.28
C ILE A 343 -22.90 -6.66 16.30
N PHE A 344 -23.00 -7.90 15.83
CA PHE A 344 -22.98 -9.08 16.69
C PHE A 344 -21.53 -9.51 16.93
N LEU A 345 -21.15 -9.67 18.20
CA LEU A 345 -19.84 -10.23 18.56
C LEU A 345 -20.00 -11.29 19.67
N PRO A 346 -19.20 -12.37 19.64
CA PRO A 346 -19.26 -13.44 20.62
C PRO A 346 -18.52 -13.07 21.92
N LEU A 347 -18.89 -11.96 22.55
CA LEU A 347 -18.28 -11.47 23.79
C LEU A 347 -19.28 -11.58 24.94
N ASP A 348 -18.83 -12.07 26.09
CA ASP A 348 -19.66 -12.08 27.31
C ASP A 348 -19.83 -10.67 27.91
N ALA A 349 -20.64 -10.55 28.97
CA ALA A 349 -20.88 -9.29 29.67
C ALA A 349 -19.62 -8.59 30.22
N ASN A 350 -18.49 -9.31 30.34
CA ASN A 350 -17.19 -8.76 30.75
C ASN A 350 -16.28 -8.45 29.55
N LEU A 351 -16.84 -8.42 28.34
CA LEU A 351 -16.13 -8.20 27.08
C LEU A 351 -15.02 -9.22 26.84
N ARG A 352 -15.26 -10.49 27.21
CA ARG A 352 -14.33 -11.60 26.96
C ARG A 352 -14.90 -12.58 25.95
N TYR A 353 -14.03 -13.10 25.08
CA TYR A 353 -14.37 -14.21 24.20
C TYR A 353 -14.41 -15.52 25.00
N ARG A 354 -15.59 -15.87 25.53
CA ARG A 354 -15.85 -17.08 26.32
C ARG A 354 -17.21 -17.70 25.95
N MET A 355 -17.19 -18.67 25.03
CA MET A 355 -18.40 -19.29 24.49
C MET A 355 -19.33 -19.92 25.53
N SER A 356 -18.80 -20.42 26.65
CA SER A 356 -19.58 -21.01 27.75
C SER A 356 -20.39 -20.00 28.55
N LYS A 357 -20.06 -18.70 28.46
CA LYS A 357 -20.73 -17.60 29.17
C LYS A 357 -21.67 -16.78 28.29
N ILE A 358 -21.74 -17.08 27.00
CA ILE A 358 -22.67 -16.47 26.05
C ILE A 358 -23.98 -17.25 26.09
N GLY A 359 -25.12 -16.55 25.98
CA GLY A 359 -26.44 -17.16 25.96
C GLY A 359 -26.68 -18.15 24.79
N PRO A 360 -27.68 -19.03 24.91
CA PRO A 360 -27.91 -20.11 23.95
C PRO A 360 -28.21 -19.65 22.52
N PHE A 361 -28.93 -18.53 22.34
CA PHE A 361 -29.31 -18.04 21.01
C PHE A 361 -28.11 -17.48 20.24
N SER A 362 -27.30 -16.64 20.90
CA SER A 362 -26.05 -16.09 20.38
C SER A 362 -25.02 -17.17 20.15
N ARG A 363 -24.91 -18.17 21.04
CA ARG A 363 -24.01 -19.31 20.84
C ARG A 363 -24.39 -20.10 19.59
N LYS A 364 -25.68 -20.35 19.38
CA LYS A 364 -26.19 -21.02 18.16
C LYS A 364 -25.87 -20.19 16.91
N HIS A 365 -26.15 -18.88 16.94
CA HIS A 365 -25.86 -17.99 15.82
C HIS A 365 -24.36 -17.92 15.50
N TRP A 366 -23.51 -17.78 16.52
CA TRP A 366 -22.06 -17.76 16.37
C TRP A 366 -21.52 -19.02 15.69
N ASN A 367 -21.98 -20.21 16.11
CA ASN A 367 -21.55 -21.46 15.49
C ASN A 367 -21.88 -21.49 13.99
N ILE A 368 -23.07 -21.03 13.60
CA ILE A 368 -23.49 -20.96 12.19
C ILE A 368 -22.57 -20.03 11.39
N ILE A 369 -22.38 -18.78 11.83
CA ILE A 369 -21.57 -17.82 11.04
C ILE A 369 -20.08 -18.20 11.04
N LYS A 370 -19.60 -18.84 12.11
CA LYS A 370 -18.23 -19.39 12.17
C LYS A 370 -18.04 -20.50 11.15
N GLU A 371 -19.00 -21.41 11.03
CA GLU A 371 -18.96 -22.51 10.04
C GLU A 371 -18.99 -21.98 8.61
N ILE A 372 -19.87 -21.01 8.31
CA ILE A 372 -19.94 -20.34 7.00
C ILE A 372 -18.58 -19.73 6.64
N TYR A 373 -17.96 -18.97 7.56
CA TYR A 373 -16.66 -18.36 7.32
C TYR A 373 -15.55 -19.40 7.10
N PHE A 374 -15.54 -20.47 7.90
CA PHE A 374 -14.57 -21.54 7.76
C PHE A 374 -14.71 -22.27 6.42
N ASN A 375 -15.94 -22.56 5.96
CA ASN A 375 -16.17 -23.24 4.69
C ASN A 375 -15.62 -22.45 3.50
N GLU A 376 -15.77 -21.12 3.51
CA GLU A 376 -15.31 -20.22 2.45
C GLU A 376 -13.81 -19.89 2.51
N THR A 377 -13.23 -19.77 3.71
CA THR A 377 -11.86 -19.23 3.86
C THR A 377 -10.84 -20.22 4.41
N LYS A 378 -11.31 -21.35 4.96
CA LYS A 378 -10.52 -22.32 5.73
C LYS A 378 -9.77 -21.71 6.92
N LYS A 379 -10.29 -20.61 7.48
CA LYS A 379 -9.71 -19.88 8.62
C LYS A 379 -10.73 -19.72 9.75
N ASP A 380 -10.22 -19.50 10.96
CA ASP A 380 -11.07 -19.21 12.12
C ASP A 380 -11.58 -17.76 12.08
N LEU A 381 -12.91 -17.59 12.20
CA LEU A 381 -13.56 -16.27 12.13
C LEU A 381 -13.13 -15.34 13.28
N PHE A 382 -12.95 -15.86 14.49
CA PHE A 382 -12.53 -15.02 15.60
C PHE A 382 -11.08 -14.58 15.42
N GLU A 383 -10.17 -15.49 15.09
CA GLU A 383 -8.73 -15.16 15.01
C GLU A 383 -8.39 -14.27 13.80
N VAL A 384 -9.06 -14.44 12.66
CA VAL A 384 -8.72 -13.74 11.41
C VAL A 384 -9.74 -12.67 11.03
N GLY A 385 -11.01 -12.87 11.35
CA GLY A 385 -12.09 -11.97 10.98
C GLY A 385 -12.49 -10.95 12.05
N ILE A 386 -12.04 -11.12 13.29
CA ILE A 386 -12.40 -10.23 14.42
C ILE A 386 -11.14 -9.76 15.15
N ASN A 387 -10.29 -10.69 15.59
CA ASN A 387 -9.12 -10.45 16.42
C ASN A 387 -7.79 -10.54 15.66
N TYR A 388 -7.80 -10.23 14.36
CA TYR A 388 -6.57 -10.26 13.56
C TYR A 388 -5.50 -9.37 14.17
N ARG A 389 -4.33 -9.96 14.47
CA ARG A 389 -3.19 -9.30 15.12
C ARG A 389 -3.53 -8.63 16.46
N ASN A 390 -4.47 -9.18 17.22
CA ASN A 390 -4.86 -8.66 18.53
C ASN A 390 -5.35 -7.20 18.50
N LYS A 391 -6.05 -6.80 17.43
CA LYS A 391 -6.53 -5.42 17.27
C LYS A 391 -7.80 -5.11 18.07
N ILE A 392 -8.62 -6.11 18.38
CA ILE A 392 -9.82 -5.95 19.23
C ILE A 392 -9.57 -6.48 20.64
N CYS A 393 -8.97 -7.67 20.77
CA CYS A 393 -8.73 -8.35 22.04
C CYS A 393 -7.24 -8.59 22.28
N THR A 394 -6.85 -8.65 23.55
CA THR A 394 -5.57 -9.19 24.02
C THR A 394 -5.88 -10.20 25.11
N ASN A 395 -5.29 -11.39 25.01
CA ASN A 395 -5.64 -12.53 25.89
C ASN A 395 -7.16 -12.80 25.93
N ARG A 396 -7.83 -12.67 24.77
CA ARG A 396 -9.29 -12.86 24.60
C ARG A 396 -10.18 -11.86 25.38
N ILE A 397 -9.62 -10.76 25.87
CA ILE A 397 -10.35 -9.65 26.51
C ILE A 397 -10.26 -8.43 25.61
N VAL A 398 -11.37 -7.72 25.40
CA VAL A 398 -11.35 -6.45 24.65
C VAL A 398 -10.34 -5.49 25.27
N ARG A 399 -9.52 -4.88 24.41
CA ARG A 399 -8.43 -4.00 24.82
C ARG A 399 -8.96 -2.76 25.52
N GLU A 400 -8.21 -2.25 26.49
CA GLU A 400 -8.56 -1.02 27.22
C GLU A 400 -8.79 0.17 26.28
N THR A 401 -7.96 0.32 25.24
CA THR A 401 -8.09 1.40 24.24
C THR A 401 -9.46 1.38 23.55
N GLN A 402 -10.03 0.19 23.29
CA GLN A 402 -11.36 0.03 22.70
C GLN A 402 -12.49 0.29 23.70
N ARG A 403 -12.20 0.48 24.99
CA ARG A 403 -13.20 0.70 26.07
C ARG A 403 -13.16 2.10 26.67
N LYS A 404 -12.27 2.97 26.18
CA LYS A 404 -12.16 4.37 26.65
C LYS A 404 -13.45 5.15 26.41
N GLN A 405 -13.80 6.04 27.34
CA GLN A 405 -15.04 6.82 27.29
C GLN A 405 -15.10 7.72 26.05
N TYR A 406 -13.98 8.33 25.67
CA TYR A 406 -13.89 9.14 24.46
C TYR A 406 -12.92 8.52 23.48
N LYS A 407 -13.34 8.37 22.22
CA LYS A 407 -12.50 7.87 21.13
C LYS A 407 -12.50 8.87 19.99
N VAL A 408 -11.34 9.42 19.68
CA VAL A 408 -11.14 10.31 18.54
C VAL A 408 -10.77 9.45 17.34
N VAL A 409 -11.47 9.59 16.23
CA VAL A 409 -11.26 8.77 15.03
C VAL A 409 -10.93 9.61 13.81
N PHE A 410 -10.14 9.06 12.88
CA PHE A 410 -9.98 9.60 11.52
C PHE A 410 -9.78 8.46 10.52
N PRO A 411 -10.07 8.65 9.21
CA PRO A 411 -10.12 7.55 8.28
C PRO A 411 -8.73 7.19 7.74
N ASN A 412 -8.54 5.90 7.46
CA ASN A 412 -7.33 5.39 6.84
C ASN A 412 -7.19 5.81 5.36
N ALA A 413 -8.29 6.22 4.72
CA ALA A 413 -8.40 6.59 3.30
C ALA A 413 -9.50 7.64 3.12
N LYS A 414 -9.63 8.20 1.90
CA LYS A 414 -10.57 9.29 1.56
C LYS A 414 -10.25 10.61 2.27
N LYS A 415 -11.01 11.66 1.96
CA LYS A 415 -10.89 12.99 2.58
C LYS A 415 -10.73 12.88 4.11
N LEU A 416 -9.73 13.58 4.64
CA LEU A 416 -9.51 13.66 6.08
C LEU A 416 -10.70 14.34 6.75
N ALA A 417 -11.26 13.67 7.74
CA ALA A 417 -12.26 14.17 8.67
C ALA A 417 -12.02 13.46 10.01
N SER A 418 -12.49 14.05 11.11
CA SER A 418 -12.40 13.43 12.42
C SER A 418 -13.67 13.61 13.22
N ALA A 419 -13.96 12.68 14.11
CA ALA A 419 -15.11 12.72 15.01
C ALA A 419 -14.70 12.20 16.40
N VAL A 420 -15.46 12.59 17.41
CA VAL A 420 -15.38 12.01 18.76
C VAL A 420 -16.55 11.07 18.96
N ILE A 421 -16.27 9.89 19.50
CA ILE A 421 -17.28 8.94 19.95
C ILE A 421 -17.31 9.02 21.48
N HIS A 422 -18.48 9.30 22.05
CA HIS A 422 -18.75 9.17 23.46
C HIS A 422 -19.34 7.79 23.75
N ASP A 423 -18.59 6.96 24.45
CA ASP A 423 -18.91 5.56 24.73
C ASP A 423 -18.82 5.28 26.23
N GLN A 424 -19.86 5.69 26.97
CA GLN A 424 -19.91 5.54 28.43
C GLN A 424 -19.78 4.08 28.89
N GLU A 425 -20.23 3.12 28.08
CA GLU A 425 -20.20 1.69 28.43
C GLU A 425 -18.96 0.94 27.91
N GLY A 426 -18.14 1.57 27.07
CA GLY A 426 -17.00 0.92 26.43
C GLY A 426 -17.38 -0.17 25.41
N LYS A 427 -18.53 -0.03 24.74
CA LYS A 427 -19.14 -1.03 23.83
C LYS A 427 -19.25 -0.61 22.36
N ILE A 428 -18.61 0.51 21.98
CA ILE A 428 -18.52 1.00 20.59
C ILE A 428 -17.12 0.71 20.02
N PHE A 429 -16.99 -0.29 19.16
CA PHE A 429 -15.69 -0.76 18.66
C PHE A 429 -15.29 -0.12 17.32
N ILE A 430 -14.00 0.19 17.17
CA ILE A 430 -13.49 0.87 15.98
C ILE A 430 -13.01 -0.15 14.94
N ASP A 431 -13.51 -0.06 13.70
CA ASP A 431 -13.06 -0.91 12.58
C ASP A 431 -11.74 -0.45 11.94
N SER A 432 -11.12 -1.34 11.16
CA SER A 432 -9.82 -1.13 10.54
C SER A 432 -9.81 -0.08 9.42
N THR A 433 -10.97 0.46 9.03
CA THR A 433 -11.03 1.61 8.12
C THR A 433 -10.75 2.94 8.82
N LEU A 434 -10.66 2.94 10.15
CA LEU A 434 -10.34 4.11 10.98
C LEU A 434 -9.04 3.89 11.78
N TYR A 435 -8.35 4.99 12.07
CA TYR A 435 -7.41 5.11 13.18
C TYR A 435 -8.12 5.78 14.34
N TYR A 436 -7.73 5.43 15.56
CA TYR A 436 -8.32 6.03 16.75
C TYR A 436 -7.32 6.21 17.88
N TYR A 437 -7.65 7.17 18.75
CA TYR A 437 -7.05 7.40 20.06
C TYR A 437 -8.15 7.41 21.11
N GLY A 438 -7.92 6.79 22.27
CA GLY A 438 -8.87 6.74 23.37
C GLY A 438 -8.37 7.51 24.59
N THR A 439 -9.23 8.32 25.20
CA THR A 439 -8.95 9.11 26.41
C THR A 439 -10.19 9.16 27.31
N GLU A 440 -9.99 9.51 28.58
CA GLU A 440 -11.07 9.84 29.52
C GLU A 440 -11.35 11.35 29.57
N ASN A 441 -10.46 12.17 28.98
CA ASN A 441 -10.60 13.62 28.96
C ASN A 441 -11.40 14.07 27.72
N GLU A 442 -12.62 14.55 27.97
CA GLU A 442 -13.49 15.07 26.91
C GLU A 442 -12.85 16.24 26.14
N ASP A 443 -12.24 17.19 26.85
CA ASP A 443 -11.66 18.38 26.22
C ASP A 443 -10.49 18.02 25.32
N GLU A 444 -9.64 17.07 25.75
CA GLU A 444 -8.56 16.53 24.92
C GLU A 444 -9.11 15.86 23.65
N ALA A 445 -10.18 15.06 23.79
CA ALA A 445 -10.78 14.36 22.66
C ALA A 445 -11.30 15.34 21.60
N TYR A 446 -12.01 16.38 22.03
CA TYR A 446 -12.55 17.40 21.12
C TYR A 446 -11.49 18.36 20.60
N TYR A 447 -10.43 18.65 21.36
CA TYR A 447 -9.25 19.37 20.84
C TYR A 447 -8.62 18.61 19.66
N LEU A 448 -8.36 17.31 19.83
CA LEU A 448 -7.79 16.47 18.77
C LEU A 448 -8.70 16.40 17.55
N CYS A 449 -10.00 16.25 17.78
CA CYS A 449 -11.01 16.26 16.72
C CYS A 449 -10.97 17.57 15.92
N GLY A 450 -10.89 18.72 16.59
CA GLY A 450 -10.73 20.02 15.97
C GLY A 450 -9.47 20.11 15.11
N MET A 451 -8.32 19.77 15.69
CA MET A 451 -7.04 19.78 14.98
C MET A 451 -7.05 18.93 13.71
N LEU A 452 -7.65 17.74 13.78
CA LEU A 452 -7.73 16.80 12.65
C LEU A 452 -8.76 17.22 11.57
N ASN A 453 -9.65 18.17 11.87
CA ASN A 453 -10.60 18.74 10.90
C ASN A 453 -10.11 20.06 10.27
N ILE A 454 -8.88 20.51 10.56
CA ILE A 454 -8.33 21.74 9.96
C ILE A 454 -8.17 21.58 8.44
N PRO A 455 -8.76 22.48 7.62
CA PRO A 455 -8.69 22.37 6.16
C PRO A 455 -7.26 22.38 5.59
N THR A 456 -6.38 23.22 6.14
CA THR A 456 -4.97 23.30 5.73
C THR A 456 -4.19 22.01 6.03
N LEU A 457 -4.49 21.36 7.16
CA LEU A 457 -3.95 20.03 7.47
C LEU A 457 -4.48 18.99 6.46
N SER A 458 -5.78 18.99 6.19
CA SER A 458 -6.38 18.09 5.19
C SER A 458 -5.76 18.24 3.81
N LYS A 459 -5.48 19.47 3.35
CA LYS A 459 -4.79 19.74 2.08
C LYS A 459 -3.37 19.16 2.07
N SER A 460 -2.61 19.37 3.15
CA SER A 460 -1.25 18.83 3.30
C SER A 460 -1.25 17.31 3.27
N VAL A 461 -2.14 16.66 4.05
CA VAL A 461 -2.31 15.20 4.08
C VAL A 461 -2.67 14.66 2.70
N LYS A 462 -3.61 15.28 1.99
CA LYS A 462 -4.02 14.85 0.64
C LYS A 462 -2.83 14.85 -0.32
N MET A 463 -1.97 15.84 -0.25
CA MET A 463 -0.80 15.98 -1.12
C MET A 463 0.24 14.87 -0.90
N ILE A 464 0.54 14.54 0.37
CA ILE A 464 1.57 13.55 0.75
C ILE A 464 1.07 12.10 0.77
N SER A 465 -0.23 11.90 0.52
CA SER A 465 -0.84 10.58 0.57
C SER A 465 -0.59 9.76 -0.68
N ASP A 466 -0.59 8.44 -0.49
CA ASP A 466 -0.56 7.49 -1.60
C ASP A 466 -1.95 7.47 -2.24
N THR A 467 -2.07 6.95 -3.48
CA THR A 467 -3.30 6.96 -4.28
C THR A 467 -4.53 6.36 -3.58
N ARG A 468 -4.35 5.52 -2.55
CA ARG A 468 -5.45 4.81 -1.87
C ARG A 468 -5.60 5.10 -0.38
N HIS A 469 -4.54 5.51 0.33
CA HIS A 469 -4.54 5.54 1.81
C HIS A 469 -3.70 6.69 2.39
N HIS A 470 -4.25 7.33 3.43
CA HIS A 470 -3.57 8.35 4.23
C HIS A 470 -2.77 7.70 5.38
N HIS A 471 -3.23 6.59 5.97
CA HIS A 471 -2.64 6.02 7.19
C HIS A 471 -2.43 7.09 8.29
N LYS A 472 -1.32 7.04 9.04
CA LYS A 472 -0.99 8.02 10.09
C LYS A 472 -0.45 9.37 9.57
N ARG A 473 -0.52 9.66 8.26
CA ARG A 473 -0.02 10.94 7.70
C ARG A 473 -0.59 12.20 8.34
N PRO A 474 -1.84 12.27 8.85
CA PRO A 474 -2.31 13.42 9.63
C PRO A 474 -1.46 13.71 10.86
N LEU A 475 -0.77 12.72 11.40
CA LEU A 475 0.07 12.80 12.60
C LEU A 475 1.55 13.05 12.26
N TYR A 476 1.88 13.34 11.00
CA TYR A 476 3.22 13.78 10.59
C TYR A 476 3.45 15.29 10.81
N PHE A 477 2.44 15.98 11.33
CA PHE A 477 2.42 17.41 11.60
C PHE A 477 2.24 17.65 13.10
N ASN A 478 2.70 18.82 13.57
CA ASN A 478 2.72 19.14 14.98
C ASN A 478 1.31 19.24 15.58
N ILE A 479 0.90 18.21 16.32
CA ILE A 479 -0.27 18.24 17.21
C ILE A 479 0.25 17.91 18.61
N PRO A 480 0.51 18.93 19.44
CA PRO A 480 1.08 18.75 20.77
C PRO A 480 0.05 18.18 21.74
N LYS A 481 0.54 17.54 22.80
CA LYS A 481 -0.29 17.03 23.91
C LYS A 481 -1.18 18.14 24.47
N PHE A 482 -2.40 17.75 24.83
CA PHE A 482 -3.37 18.66 25.44
C PHE A 482 -2.91 19.07 26.84
N VAL A 483 -2.82 20.38 27.07
CA VAL A 483 -2.38 21.00 28.34
C VAL A 483 -3.37 22.07 28.82
N SER A 484 -4.59 22.07 28.27
CA SER A 484 -5.65 23.04 28.62
C SER A 484 -5.26 24.50 28.44
N SER A 485 -4.41 24.81 27.46
CA SER A 485 -4.17 26.21 27.07
C SER A 485 -5.45 26.86 26.52
N LYS A 486 -5.51 28.19 26.54
CA LYS A 486 -6.69 28.96 26.09
C LYS A 486 -7.08 28.59 24.64
N GLU A 487 -6.10 28.46 23.76
CA GLU A 487 -6.29 28.09 22.36
C GLU A 487 -6.81 26.65 22.23
N GLN A 488 -6.24 25.70 22.96
CA GLN A 488 -6.67 24.30 22.92
C GLN A 488 -8.09 24.12 23.47
N LEU A 489 -8.41 24.78 24.58
CA LEU A 489 -9.77 24.79 25.14
C LEU A 489 -10.77 25.39 24.16
N ARG A 490 -10.42 26.49 23.50
CA ARG A 490 -11.28 27.12 22.51
C ARG A 490 -11.54 26.22 21.30
N ILE A 491 -10.50 25.54 20.79
CA ILE A 491 -10.65 24.54 19.71
C ILE A 491 -11.57 23.40 20.16
N SER A 492 -11.41 22.94 21.40
CA SER A 492 -12.24 21.89 21.99
C SER A 492 -13.72 22.29 22.05
N GLU A 493 -14.03 23.47 22.60
CA GLU A 493 -15.39 24.03 22.64
C GLU A 493 -16.05 24.09 21.26
N LEU A 494 -15.36 24.69 20.28
CA LEU A 494 -15.85 24.82 18.91
C LEU A 494 -16.09 23.45 18.25
N SER A 495 -15.27 22.45 18.60
CA SER A 495 -15.42 21.08 18.10
C SER A 495 -16.62 20.37 18.73
N LYS A 496 -16.88 20.60 20.03
CA LYS A 496 -18.09 20.10 20.72
C LYS A 496 -19.36 20.70 20.11
N VAL A 497 -19.38 22.01 19.88
CA VAL A 497 -20.50 22.70 19.24
C VAL A 497 -20.73 22.16 17.83
N SER A 498 -19.66 22.04 17.03
CA SER A 498 -19.74 21.48 15.67
C SER A 498 -20.27 20.05 15.66
N SER A 499 -19.87 19.20 16.60
CA SER A 499 -20.38 17.84 16.75
C SER A 499 -21.90 17.82 16.92
N LYS A 500 -22.45 18.67 17.80
CA LYS A 500 -23.91 18.77 18.04
C LYS A 500 -24.66 19.29 16.81
N ILE A 501 -24.09 20.28 16.12
CA ILE A 501 -24.66 20.82 14.87
C ILE A 501 -24.76 19.72 13.81
N VAL A 502 -23.68 18.96 13.62
CA VAL A 502 -23.61 17.90 12.60
C VAL A 502 -24.53 16.74 12.95
N GLU A 503 -24.56 16.32 14.22
CA GLU A 503 -25.49 15.31 14.72
C GLU A 503 -26.94 15.71 14.45
N ASN A 504 -27.32 16.94 14.82
CA ASN A 504 -28.68 17.46 14.58
C ASN A 504 -29.01 17.52 13.09
N TYR A 505 -28.07 17.95 12.24
CA TYR A 505 -28.30 17.96 10.79
C TYR A 505 -28.55 16.54 10.28
N ILE A 506 -27.71 15.58 10.66
CA ILE A 506 -27.81 14.19 10.19
C ILE A 506 -29.12 13.53 10.65
N ASN A 507 -29.53 13.74 11.90
CA ASN A 507 -30.74 13.15 12.43
C ASN A 507 -32.03 13.73 11.79
N ASN A 508 -31.96 14.94 11.25
CA ASN A 508 -33.12 15.62 10.66
C ASN A 508 -33.21 15.53 9.12
N HIS A 509 -32.27 14.83 8.46
CA HIS A 509 -32.23 14.74 7.00
C HIS A 509 -32.12 13.28 6.53
N GLU A 510 -33.06 12.84 5.69
CA GLU A 510 -33.02 11.50 5.08
C GLU A 510 -31.82 11.33 4.12
N ARG A 511 -31.40 12.43 3.47
CA ARG A 511 -30.26 12.44 2.53
C ARG A 511 -29.28 13.55 2.90
N ILE A 512 -28.08 13.15 3.28
CA ILE A 512 -27.02 14.07 3.71
C ILE A 512 -26.37 14.75 2.50
N LYS A 513 -26.42 16.09 2.44
CA LYS A 513 -25.68 16.90 1.48
C LYS A 513 -24.44 17.51 2.15
N GLU A 514 -23.25 17.01 1.82
CA GLU A 514 -22.00 17.49 2.43
C GLU A 514 -21.78 19.00 2.26
N SER A 515 -22.15 19.58 1.12
CA SER A 515 -21.99 21.02 0.87
C SER A 515 -22.78 21.87 1.86
N GLU A 516 -24.01 21.45 2.15
CA GLU A 516 -24.90 22.14 3.07
C GLU A 516 -24.43 21.95 4.52
N LEU A 517 -24.10 20.72 4.90
CA LEU A 517 -23.52 20.42 6.21
C LEU A 517 -22.28 21.28 6.49
N ASN A 518 -21.39 21.44 5.51
CA ASN A 518 -20.18 22.24 5.66
C ASN A 518 -20.46 23.72 5.90
N GLU A 519 -21.57 24.28 5.38
CA GLU A 519 -21.95 25.67 5.64
C GLU A 519 -22.38 25.87 7.11
N TYR A 520 -23.10 24.91 7.71
CA TYR A 520 -23.51 24.98 9.12
C TYR A 520 -22.34 25.02 10.12
N ILE A 521 -21.20 24.43 9.78
CA ILE A 521 -20.01 24.37 10.64
C ILE A 521 -18.86 25.27 10.17
N LYS A 522 -19.08 26.06 9.12
CA LYS A 522 -18.03 26.83 8.44
C LYS A 522 -17.34 27.83 9.36
N ASP A 523 -18.12 28.57 10.14
CA ASP A 523 -17.58 29.57 11.06
C ASP A 523 -16.70 28.92 12.15
N ASN A 524 -17.19 27.84 12.76
CA ASN A 524 -16.42 27.07 13.73
C ASN A 524 -15.13 26.49 13.12
N ILE A 525 -15.19 25.95 11.90
CA ILE A 525 -14.01 25.42 11.20
C ILE A 525 -12.98 26.54 10.93
N ASN A 526 -13.43 27.73 10.52
CA ASN A 526 -12.53 28.86 10.27
C ASN A 526 -11.82 29.28 11.56
N GLN A 527 -12.57 29.45 12.66
CA GLN A 527 -11.97 29.77 13.98
C GLN A 527 -11.00 28.67 14.46
N ILE A 528 -11.37 27.39 14.32
CA ILE A 528 -10.50 26.25 14.65
C ILE A 528 -9.23 26.30 13.80
N GLN A 529 -9.33 26.60 12.51
CA GLN A 529 -8.18 26.70 11.61
C GLN A 529 -7.25 27.84 12.03
N ASP A 530 -7.77 29.03 12.32
CA ASP A 530 -6.96 30.18 12.67
C ASP A 530 -6.13 29.93 13.94
N LEU A 531 -6.74 29.34 14.96
CA LEU A 531 -6.06 28.92 16.19
C LEU A 531 -5.10 27.76 15.94
N GLY A 532 -5.56 26.73 15.22
CA GLY A 532 -4.82 25.50 15.01
C GLY A 532 -3.64 25.62 14.07
N ILE A 533 -3.64 26.57 13.12
CA ILE A 533 -2.48 26.84 12.25
C ILE A 533 -1.30 27.35 13.08
N ASN A 534 -1.55 28.20 14.09
CA ASN A 534 -0.49 28.68 14.98
C ASN A 534 0.15 27.50 15.73
N ILE A 535 -0.67 26.54 16.18
CA ILE A 535 -0.18 25.30 16.82
C ILE A 535 0.60 24.44 15.82
N LEU A 536 0.06 24.20 14.63
CA LEU A 536 0.69 23.35 13.59
C LEU A 536 2.04 23.92 13.12
N LYS A 537 2.24 25.23 13.21
CA LYS A 537 3.46 25.94 12.80
C LYS A 537 4.37 26.35 13.96
N SER A 538 4.05 25.99 15.20
CA SER A 538 4.83 26.41 16.38
C SER A 538 6.19 25.71 16.52
N LYS A 539 6.42 24.62 15.80
CA LYS A 539 7.70 23.92 15.73
C LYS A 539 8.29 24.00 14.32
N GLU A 540 9.61 24.07 14.25
CA GLU A 540 10.33 23.97 12.98
C GLU A 540 10.17 22.58 12.36
N GLY A 541 10.10 22.55 11.03
CA GLY A 541 9.95 21.30 10.28
C GLY A 541 11.27 20.52 10.24
N GLU A 542 11.17 19.21 10.42
CA GLU A 542 12.28 18.28 10.28
C GLU A 542 12.34 17.74 8.86
N GLU A 543 13.52 17.81 8.23
CA GLU A 543 13.76 17.11 6.97
C GLU A 543 13.80 15.58 7.17
N VAL A 544 14.28 15.13 8.34
CA VAL A 544 14.40 13.71 8.70
C VAL A 544 13.64 13.41 9.99
N ILE A 545 12.51 12.73 9.86
CA ILE A 545 11.72 12.23 10.98
C ILE A 545 12.38 10.99 11.57
N ARG A 546 12.94 11.13 12.78
CA ARG A 546 13.54 10.04 13.54
C ARG A 546 12.49 9.37 14.43
N GLU A 547 11.69 8.48 13.86
CA GLU A 547 10.56 7.83 14.55
C GLU A 547 10.93 7.18 15.90
N TYR A 548 12.16 6.70 16.05
CA TYR A 548 12.61 6.08 17.30
C TYR A 548 12.78 7.06 18.47
N LEU A 549 12.77 8.37 18.23
CA LEU A 549 12.78 9.39 19.28
C LEU A 549 11.39 9.65 19.88
N TYR A 550 10.33 9.21 19.20
CA TYR A 550 8.94 9.44 19.59
C TYR A 550 8.31 8.25 20.33
N LYS A 551 9.12 7.23 20.66
CA LYS A 551 8.67 5.95 21.21
C LYS A 551 8.20 6.00 22.65
#